data_AF-A0A533UJU5-F1
#
_entry.id   AF-A0A533UJU5-F1
#
_cell.length_a   1.000
_cell.length_b   1.000
_cell.length_c   1.000
_cell.angle_alpha   90.00
_cell.angle_beta   90.00
_cell.angle_gamma   90.00
#
_symmetry.space_group_name_H-M   'P 1'
#
loop_
_entity.id
_entity.type
_entity.pdbx_description
1 polymer ?
#
loop_
_entity_poly.entity_id
_entity_poly.type
_entity_poly.pdbx_seq_one_letter_code
_entity_poly.pdbx_strand_id
1 'polypeptide(L)'
;MCSGYVFWFVISKITTAEISKITTTEIIGNSAAVISLATIFATIATIGVPTGVQRFLGKNFSEEKLENVKVYLKVSLFLTTIGTLACSFLFFVMTYLMHDIFRIDFSLLIIAITLLASTVTSTLFRSLIISSLNTKTLPVVMIISTTIRFVLAIILVSTGIGSLGVVIGFTILPVLASILLAVNIIMIFKPSRGKADIDFMQSLKETLISSTAS
;
A
#
# COMPACT_ATOMS: atom_id res chain seq x y z
N MET A 1 4.57 -13.32 1.53
CA MET A 1 5.19 -13.89 0.30
C MET A 1 4.41 -15.09 -0.22
N CYS A 2 4.08 -16.09 0.62
CA CYS A 2 3.31 -17.27 0.19
C CYS A 2 1.93 -16.95 -0.43
N SER A 3 1.20 -15.97 0.12
CA SER A 3 -0.14 -15.60 -0.40
C SER A 3 -0.12 -15.08 -1.84
N GLY A 4 0.96 -14.42 -2.27
CA GLY A 4 1.10 -13.92 -3.65
C GLY A 4 1.31 -15.04 -4.66
N TYR A 5 2.11 -16.05 -4.32
CA TYR A 5 2.32 -17.22 -5.18
C TYR A 5 1.04 -18.07 -5.30
N VAL A 6 0.35 -18.30 -4.17
CA VAL A 6 -0.93 -19.03 -4.18
C VAL A 6 -1.96 -18.28 -5.02
N PHE A 7 -1.98 -16.94 -4.94
CA PHE A 7 -2.85 -16.12 -5.77
C PHE A 7 -2.58 -16.31 -7.27
N TRP A 8 -1.34 -16.19 -7.71
CA TRP A 8 -1.00 -16.39 -9.12
C TRP A 8 -1.30 -17.81 -9.61
N PHE A 9 -1.10 -18.82 -8.76
CA PHE A 9 -1.44 -20.20 -9.06
C PHE A 9 -2.96 -20.39 -9.26
N VAL A 10 -3.78 -19.84 -8.36
CA VAL A 10 -5.24 -19.92 -8.45
C VAL A 10 -5.75 -19.21 -9.70
N ILE A 11 -5.25 -18.00 -9.98
CA ILE A 11 -5.63 -17.24 -11.18
C ILE A 11 -5.26 -18.01 -12.45
N SER A 12 -4.04 -18.55 -12.53
CA SER A 12 -3.60 -19.34 -13.68
C SER A 12 -4.52 -20.53 -13.97
N LYS A 13 -5.02 -21.21 -12.92
CA LYS A 13 -5.95 -22.33 -13.07
C LYS A 13 -7.34 -21.91 -13.55
N ILE A 14 -7.87 -20.81 -13.01
CA ILE A 14 -9.21 -20.32 -13.37
C ILE A 14 -9.22 -19.77 -14.79
N THR A 15 -8.23 -18.97 -15.18
CA THR A 15 -8.16 -18.41 -16.54
C THR A 15 -7.99 -19.50 -17.60
N THR A 16 -7.27 -20.58 -17.29
CA THR A 16 -7.10 -21.74 -18.21
C THR A 16 -8.39 -22.55 -18.40
N ALA A 17 -9.29 -22.56 -17.40
CA ALA A 17 -10.53 -23.33 -17.46
C ALA A 17 -11.64 -22.62 -18.27
N GLU A 18 -11.58 -21.29 -18.39
CA GLU A 18 -12.69 -20.48 -18.89
C GLU A 18 -12.34 -19.70 -20.17
N ILE A 19 -11.06 -19.47 -20.48
CA ILE A 19 -10.62 -18.60 -21.59
C ILE A 19 -9.49 -19.26 -22.39
N SER A 20 -9.51 -19.09 -23.72
CA SER A 20 -8.48 -19.56 -24.65
C SER A 20 -7.05 -19.31 -24.14
N LYS A 21 -6.17 -20.30 -24.34
CA LYS A 21 -4.79 -20.38 -23.81
C LYS A 21 -3.91 -19.18 -24.21
N ILE A 22 -4.21 -18.55 -25.35
CA ILE A 22 -3.47 -17.41 -25.90
C ILE A 22 -3.82 -16.13 -25.10
N THR A 23 -5.11 -15.88 -24.87
CA THR A 23 -5.59 -14.72 -24.10
C THR A 23 -5.18 -14.80 -22.62
N THR A 24 -5.04 -16.02 -22.08
CA THR A 24 -4.55 -16.25 -20.71
C THR A 24 -3.15 -15.67 -20.49
N THR A 25 -2.27 -15.79 -21.49
CA THR A 25 -0.87 -15.37 -21.37
C THR A 25 -0.73 -13.85 -21.44
N GLU A 26 -1.51 -13.20 -22.30
CA GLU A 26 -1.56 -11.73 -22.40
C GLU A 26 -2.18 -11.10 -21.14
N ILE A 27 -3.26 -11.67 -20.60
CA ILE A 27 -3.90 -11.20 -19.37
C ILE A 27 -2.91 -11.26 -18.20
N ILE A 28 -2.28 -12.41 -17.98
CA ILE A 28 -1.35 -12.60 -16.87
C ILE A 28 -0.11 -11.71 -17.06
N GLY A 29 0.42 -11.64 -18.29
CA GLY A 29 1.59 -10.83 -18.63
C GLY A 29 1.38 -9.35 -18.37
N ASN A 30 0.29 -8.78 -18.92
CA ASN A 30 -0.02 -7.36 -18.75
C ASN A 30 -0.33 -7.01 -17.29
N SER A 31 -1.12 -7.83 -16.59
CA SER A 31 -1.40 -7.61 -15.17
C SER A 31 -0.13 -7.70 -14.32
N ALA A 32 0.74 -8.69 -14.57
CA ALA A 32 1.99 -8.84 -13.82
C ALA A 32 2.95 -7.67 -14.07
N ALA A 33 3.07 -7.20 -15.31
CA ALA A 33 3.90 -6.04 -15.65
C ALA A 33 3.42 -4.79 -14.92
N VAL A 34 2.10 -4.52 -14.95
CA VAL A 34 1.52 -3.33 -14.33
C VAL A 34 1.59 -3.39 -12.80
N ILE A 35 1.31 -4.54 -12.20
CA ILE A 35 1.47 -4.74 -10.76
C ILE A 35 2.93 -4.52 -10.36
N SER A 36 3.88 -5.10 -11.11
CA SER A 36 5.31 -4.97 -10.83
C SER A 36 5.76 -3.50 -10.91
N LEU A 37 5.38 -2.80 -11.98
CA LEU A 37 5.65 -1.38 -12.15
C LEU A 37 5.10 -0.56 -10.97
N ALA A 38 3.82 -0.75 -10.62
CA ALA A 38 3.18 -0.06 -9.50
C ALA A 38 3.90 -0.36 -8.16
N THR A 39 4.35 -1.60 -7.94
CA THR A 39 5.09 -1.95 -6.72
C THR A 39 6.49 -1.34 -6.64
N ILE A 40 7.19 -1.17 -7.77
CA ILE A 40 8.49 -0.49 -7.82
C ILE A 40 8.32 0.96 -7.39
N PHE A 41 7.35 1.67 -8.00
CA PHE A 41 7.07 3.06 -7.64
C PHE A 41 6.57 3.19 -6.19
N ALA A 42 5.75 2.25 -5.70
CA ALA A 42 5.34 2.23 -4.30
C ALA A 42 6.53 2.02 -3.35
N THR A 43 7.51 1.21 -3.74
CA THR A 43 8.74 1.01 -2.97
C THR A 43 9.54 2.31 -2.90
N ILE A 44 9.75 2.97 -4.05
CA ILE A 44 10.43 4.29 -4.12
C ILE A 44 9.70 5.33 -3.26
N ALA A 45 8.38 5.40 -3.35
CA ALA A 45 7.54 6.32 -2.58
C ALA A 45 7.62 6.09 -1.05
N THR A 46 8.01 4.88 -0.63
CA THR A 46 8.08 4.48 0.79
C THR A 46 9.50 4.35 1.29
N ILE A 47 10.54 4.72 0.53
CA ILE A 47 11.92 4.65 1.03
C ILE A 47 12.08 5.59 2.23
N GLY A 48 12.60 5.05 3.34
CA GLY A 48 12.96 5.79 4.56
C GLY A 48 11.79 6.22 5.46
N VAL A 49 10.59 6.45 4.91
CA VAL A 49 9.44 6.93 5.71
C VAL A 49 8.99 5.90 6.77
N PRO A 50 8.69 4.63 6.42
CA PRO A 50 8.28 3.60 7.38
C PRO A 50 9.29 3.37 8.51
N THR A 51 10.58 3.34 8.19
CA THR A 51 11.67 3.07 9.15
C THR A 51 11.94 4.26 10.06
N GLY A 52 11.97 5.48 9.50
CA GLY A 52 12.14 6.71 10.28
C GLY A 52 11.00 6.90 11.27
N VAL A 53 9.76 6.77 10.78
CA VAL A 53 8.56 6.84 11.61
C VAL A 53 8.59 5.74 12.67
N GLN A 54 8.96 4.52 12.32
CA GLN A 54 8.96 3.43 13.29
C GLN A 54 9.84 3.71 14.51
N ARG A 55 11.04 4.25 14.25
CA ARG A 55 12.05 4.56 15.24
C ARG A 55 11.63 5.69 16.18
N PHE A 56 11.14 6.81 15.63
CA PHE A 56 10.73 7.97 16.46
C PHE A 56 9.45 7.69 17.24
N LEU A 57 8.48 7.03 16.61
CA LEU A 57 7.22 6.73 17.25
C LEU A 57 7.42 5.70 18.37
N GLY A 58 8.23 4.66 18.14
CA GLY A 58 8.57 3.65 19.16
C GLY A 58 9.28 4.26 20.38
N LYS A 59 10.19 5.23 20.17
CA LYS A 59 10.84 5.96 21.26
C LYS A 59 9.85 6.77 22.08
N ASN A 60 8.97 7.55 21.44
CA ASN A 60 7.98 8.39 22.14
C ASN A 60 6.89 7.57 22.84
N PHE A 61 6.54 6.39 22.29
CA PHE A 61 5.66 5.44 22.98
C PHE A 61 6.30 4.87 24.25
N SER A 62 7.60 4.57 24.23
CA SER A 62 8.34 4.13 25.43
C SER A 62 8.49 5.23 26.48
N GLU A 63 8.44 6.50 26.08
CA GLU A 63 8.55 7.67 26.98
C GLU A 63 7.17 8.18 27.45
N GLU A 64 6.06 7.48 27.16
CA GLU A 64 4.67 7.85 27.49
C GLU A 64 4.19 9.23 26.98
N LYS A 65 4.94 9.86 26.06
CA LYS A 65 4.61 11.17 25.47
C LYS A 65 3.61 11.05 24.33
N LEU A 66 2.37 10.65 24.64
CA LEU A 66 1.31 10.40 23.66
C LEU A 66 0.92 11.61 22.80
N GLU A 67 1.18 12.83 23.28
CA GLU A 67 0.90 14.06 22.53
C GLU A 67 1.86 14.23 21.35
N ASN A 68 3.14 13.92 21.56
CA ASN A 68 4.19 14.00 20.54
C ASN A 68 3.97 12.98 19.42
N VAL A 69 3.44 11.81 19.78
CA VAL A 69 3.05 10.77 18.82
C VAL A 69 2.04 11.29 17.79
N LYS A 70 1.11 12.19 18.17
CA LYS A 70 0.14 12.78 17.22
C LYS A 70 0.79 13.71 16.21
N VAL A 71 1.81 14.46 16.61
CA VAL A 71 2.56 15.36 15.69
C VAL A 71 3.34 14.50 14.69
N TYR A 72 4.02 13.46 15.17
CA TYR A 72 4.72 12.51 14.30
C TYR A 72 3.76 11.80 13.33
N LEU A 73 2.55 11.43 13.75
CA LEU A 73 1.54 10.88 12.86
C LEU A 73 1.16 11.83 11.73
N LYS A 74 0.92 13.12 12.05
CA LYS A 74 0.60 14.15 11.05
C LYS A 74 1.75 14.36 10.08
N VAL A 75 2.99 14.45 10.58
CA VAL A 75 4.19 14.59 9.75
C VAL A 75 4.38 13.40 8.83
N SER A 76 4.19 12.18 9.35
CA SER A 76 4.30 10.93 8.57
C SER A 76 3.29 10.89 7.44
N LEU A 77 2.02 11.20 7.74
CA LEU A 77 0.96 11.31 6.74
C LEU A 77 1.29 12.37 5.68
N PHE A 78 1.77 13.53 6.10
CA PHE A 78 2.13 14.62 5.19
C PHE A 78 3.27 14.21 4.24
N LEU A 79 4.37 13.66 4.77
CA LEU A 79 5.50 13.19 3.97
C LEU A 79 5.06 12.13 2.95
N THR A 80 4.20 11.22 3.40
CA THR A 80 3.63 10.16 2.57
C THR A 80 2.78 10.72 1.44
N THR A 81 1.90 11.67 1.74
CA THR A 81 1.02 12.24 0.71
C THR A 81 1.83 12.93 -0.37
N ILE A 82 2.89 13.66 -0.01
CA ILE A 82 3.80 14.28 -0.98
C ILE A 82 4.53 13.22 -1.80
N GLY A 83 5.11 12.20 -1.15
CA GLY A 83 5.82 11.11 -1.85
C GLY A 83 4.91 10.34 -2.80
N THR A 84 3.67 10.08 -2.39
CA THR A 84 2.65 9.40 -3.21
C THR A 84 2.23 10.27 -4.39
N LEU A 85 2.04 11.58 -4.18
CA LEU A 85 1.66 12.51 -5.24
C LEU A 85 2.78 12.63 -6.29
N ALA A 86 4.03 12.77 -5.84
CA ALA A 86 5.20 12.84 -6.73
C ALA A 86 5.37 11.54 -7.54
N CYS A 87 5.25 10.37 -6.88
CA CYS A 87 5.36 9.09 -7.58
C CYS A 87 4.18 8.82 -8.52
N SER A 88 2.96 9.24 -8.17
CA SER A 88 1.79 9.12 -9.04
C SER A 88 1.93 10.00 -10.28
N PHE A 89 2.45 11.23 -10.13
CA PHE A 89 2.74 12.11 -11.25
C PHE A 89 3.83 11.52 -12.16
N LEU A 90 4.93 11.04 -11.58
CA LEU A 90 6.01 10.38 -12.32
C LEU A 90 5.50 9.14 -13.07
N PHE A 91 4.65 8.33 -12.42
CA PHE A 91 4.02 7.15 -13.01
C PHE A 91 3.11 7.52 -14.18
N PHE A 92 2.33 8.59 -14.05
CA PHE A 92 1.48 9.10 -15.12
C PHE A 92 2.29 9.55 -16.34
N VAL A 93 3.35 10.35 -16.12
CA VAL A 93 4.24 10.82 -17.19
C VAL A 93 4.95 9.66 -17.89
N MET A 94 5.46 8.69 -17.14
CA MET A 94 6.11 7.51 -17.71
C MET A 94 5.13 6.65 -18.51
N THR A 95 3.92 6.44 -17.99
CA THR A 95 2.93 5.63 -18.71
C THR A 95 2.42 6.34 -19.97
N TYR A 96 2.34 7.68 -19.96
CA TYR A 96 2.05 8.47 -21.15
C TYR A 96 3.15 8.31 -22.21
N LEU A 97 4.43 8.40 -21.81
CA LEU A 97 5.57 8.18 -22.72
C LEU A 97 5.65 6.74 -23.27
N MET A 98 5.21 5.75 -22.49
CA MET A 98 5.20 4.34 -22.90
C MET A 98 3.90 3.89 -23.57
N HIS A 99 2.91 4.78 -23.73
CA HIS A 99 1.62 4.45 -24.30
C HIS A 99 1.74 3.95 -25.75
N ASP A 100 2.66 4.54 -26.52
CA ASP A 100 2.96 4.13 -27.90
C ASP A 100 3.58 2.73 -28.01
N ILE A 101 4.22 2.23 -26.94
CA ILE A 101 4.95 0.95 -26.97
C ILE A 101 4.09 -0.20 -26.43
N PHE A 102 3.32 0.03 -25.35
CA PHE A 102 2.62 -1.03 -24.63
C PHE A 102 1.10 -1.05 -24.83
N ARG A 103 0.49 -0.06 -25.52
CA ARG A 103 -0.97 0.06 -25.75
C ARG A 103 -1.78 -0.21 -24.47
N ILE A 104 -1.30 0.28 -23.32
CA ILE A 104 -1.94 0.06 -22.02
C ILE A 104 -3.25 0.86 -21.99
N ASP A 105 -4.35 0.16 -21.71
CA ASP A 105 -5.67 0.76 -21.56
C ASP A 105 -5.69 1.77 -20.39
N PHE A 106 -6.35 2.91 -20.59
CA PHE A 106 -6.48 3.97 -19.60
C PHE A 106 -7.12 3.48 -18.30
N SER A 107 -8.04 2.52 -18.40
CA SER A 107 -8.69 1.89 -17.24
C SER A 107 -7.67 1.18 -16.33
N LEU A 108 -6.66 0.55 -16.94
CA LEU A 108 -5.63 -0.23 -16.27
C LEU A 108 -4.62 0.69 -15.58
N LEU A 109 -4.34 1.85 -16.17
CA LEU A 109 -3.52 2.93 -15.59
C LEU A 109 -4.15 3.49 -14.29
N ILE A 110 -5.45 3.78 -14.29
CA ILE A 110 -6.15 4.30 -13.11
C ILE A 110 -6.06 3.31 -11.94
N ILE A 111 -6.26 2.02 -12.21
CA ILE A 111 -6.19 0.98 -11.19
C ILE A 111 -4.75 0.82 -10.67
N ALA A 112 -3.73 0.97 -11.53
CA ALA A 112 -2.34 0.92 -11.14
C ALA A 112 -1.94 2.07 -10.19
N ILE A 113 -2.41 3.29 -10.47
CA ILE A 113 -2.20 4.45 -9.58
C ILE A 113 -2.91 4.21 -8.24
N THR A 114 -4.14 3.67 -8.29
CA THR A 114 -4.89 3.33 -7.07
C THR A 114 -4.17 2.25 -6.25
N LEU A 115 -3.59 1.24 -6.92
CA LEU A 115 -2.78 0.20 -6.31
C LEU A 115 -1.58 0.81 -5.59
N LEU A 116 -0.81 1.67 -6.28
CA LEU A 116 0.35 2.39 -5.75
C LEU A 116 -0.03 3.19 -4.50
N ALA A 117 -1.05 4.05 -4.59
CA ALA A 117 -1.45 4.90 -3.46
C ALA A 117 -1.87 4.05 -2.24
N SER A 118 -2.58 2.95 -2.50
CA SER A 118 -3.04 2.03 -1.46
C SER A 118 -1.89 1.25 -0.81
N THR A 119 -0.91 0.76 -1.59
CA THR A 119 0.25 0.05 -1.04
C THR A 119 1.10 0.97 -0.18
N VAL A 120 1.37 2.18 -0.65
CA VAL A 120 2.12 3.19 0.12
C VAL A 120 1.45 3.45 1.47
N THR A 121 0.15 3.76 1.46
CA THR A 121 -0.65 4.01 2.67
C THR A 121 -0.65 2.82 3.62
N SER A 122 -0.90 1.61 3.11
CA SER A 122 -0.94 0.39 3.93
C SER A 122 0.40 0.10 4.63
N THR A 123 1.52 0.40 3.97
CA THR A 123 2.88 0.17 4.48
C THR A 123 3.18 1.09 5.66
N LEU A 124 2.69 2.32 5.61
CA LEU A 124 2.86 3.29 6.68
C LEU A 124 1.99 2.98 7.86
N PHE A 125 0.71 2.66 7.64
CA PHE A 125 -0.16 2.25 8.74
C PHE A 125 0.36 1.01 9.45
N ARG A 126 0.88 0.05 8.70
CA ARG A 126 1.55 -1.13 9.28
C ARG A 126 2.71 -0.70 10.17
N SER A 127 3.51 0.26 9.72
CA SER A 127 4.64 0.81 10.45
C SER A 127 4.24 1.52 11.74
N LEU A 128 3.14 2.29 11.70
CA LEU A 128 2.57 2.92 12.89
C LEU A 128 2.09 1.90 13.93
N ILE A 129 1.43 0.82 13.50
CA ILE A 129 0.98 -0.24 14.42
C ILE A 129 2.16 -1.00 15.04
N ILE A 130 3.22 -1.27 14.26
CA ILE A 130 4.44 -1.89 14.76
C ILE A 130 5.03 -1.04 15.90
N SER A 131 5.11 0.28 15.71
CA SER A 131 5.62 1.19 16.75
C SER A 131 4.72 1.33 17.96
N SER A 132 3.42 1.14 17.81
CA SER A 132 2.47 1.14 18.92
C SER A 132 2.56 -0.15 19.76
N LEU A 133 3.50 -1.07 19.48
CA LEU A 133 3.67 -2.37 20.14
C LEU A 133 2.41 -3.26 20.09
N ASN A 134 1.41 -2.91 19.27
CA ASN A 134 0.12 -3.60 19.18
C ASN A 134 0.11 -4.61 18.01
N THR A 135 1.15 -5.43 17.96
CA THR A 135 1.43 -6.35 16.84
C THR A 135 0.44 -7.50 16.70
N LYS A 136 -0.38 -7.79 17.73
CA LYS A 136 -1.42 -8.83 17.67
C LYS A 136 -2.51 -8.56 16.62
N THR A 137 -2.71 -7.29 16.25
CA THR A 137 -3.71 -6.90 15.25
C THR A 137 -3.25 -7.12 13.80
N LEU A 138 -1.94 -7.12 13.55
CA LEU A 138 -1.38 -7.25 12.20
C LEU A 138 -1.70 -8.59 11.52
N PRO A 139 -1.52 -9.75 12.19
CA PRO A 139 -1.87 -11.04 11.58
C PRO A 139 -3.35 -11.14 11.22
N VAL A 140 -4.23 -10.64 12.09
CA VAL A 140 -5.70 -10.69 11.89
C VAL A 140 -6.08 -9.91 10.64
N VAL A 141 -5.57 -8.67 10.50
CA VAL A 141 -5.81 -7.84 9.31
C VAL A 141 -5.27 -8.52 8.05
N MET A 142 -4.08 -9.11 8.09
CA MET A 142 -3.51 -9.80 6.92
C MET A 142 -4.34 -11.01 6.49
N ILE A 143 -4.84 -11.81 7.44
CA ILE A 143 -5.68 -12.98 7.14
C ILE A 143 -6.99 -12.53 6.49
N ILE A 144 -7.70 -11.57 7.10
CA ILE A 144 -8.98 -11.07 6.59
C ILE A 144 -8.82 -10.48 5.18
N SER A 145 -7.83 -9.59 4.99
CA SER A 145 -7.59 -8.95 3.69
C SER A 145 -7.17 -9.96 2.61
N THR A 146 -6.42 -11.00 2.98
CA THR A 146 -6.01 -12.05 2.03
C THR A 146 -7.21 -12.89 1.61
N THR A 147 -8.05 -13.32 2.56
CA THR A 147 -9.26 -14.10 2.27
C THR A 147 -10.20 -13.35 1.33
N ILE A 148 -10.47 -12.07 1.63
CA ILE A 148 -11.34 -11.22 0.80
C ILE A 148 -10.76 -11.02 -0.60
N ARG A 149 -9.44 -10.82 -0.69
CA ARG A 149 -8.73 -10.77 -1.99
C ARG A 149 -8.94 -12.02 -2.82
N PHE A 150 -8.81 -13.21 -2.22
CA PHE A 150 -9.02 -14.46 -2.95
C PHE A 150 -10.45 -14.55 -3.48
N VAL A 151 -11.45 -14.29 -2.64
CA VAL A 151 -12.86 -14.36 -3.04
C VAL A 151 -13.16 -13.39 -4.17
N LEU A 152 -12.76 -12.12 -4.04
CA LEU A 152 -13.01 -11.11 -5.08
C LEU A 152 -12.27 -11.40 -6.38
N ALA A 153 -11.00 -11.83 -6.30
CA ALA A 153 -10.25 -12.13 -7.51
C ALA A 153 -10.81 -13.32 -8.27
N ILE A 154 -11.31 -14.35 -7.57
CA ILE A 154 -12.01 -15.47 -8.21
C ILE A 154 -13.26 -14.97 -8.93
N ILE A 155 -14.11 -14.19 -8.26
CA ILE A 155 -15.35 -13.67 -8.84
C ILE A 155 -15.07 -12.79 -10.07
N LEU A 156 -14.17 -11.82 -9.96
CA LEU A 156 -13.87 -10.90 -11.07
C LEU A 156 -13.21 -11.60 -12.27
N VAL A 157 -12.39 -12.62 -12.03
CA VAL A 157 -11.80 -13.39 -13.13
C VAL A 157 -12.83 -14.27 -13.81
N SER A 158 -13.74 -14.90 -13.06
CA SER A 158 -14.84 -15.69 -13.64
C SER A 158 -15.82 -14.85 -14.46
N THR A 159 -15.96 -13.55 -14.18
CA THR A 159 -16.78 -12.65 -15.02
C THR A 159 -16.13 -12.27 -16.36
N GLY A 160 -14.93 -12.76 -16.67
CA GLY A 160 -14.30 -12.53 -17.98
C GLY A 160 -13.73 -11.12 -18.19
N ILE A 161 -13.58 -10.32 -17.13
CA ILE A 161 -13.07 -8.92 -17.18
C ILE A 161 -11.56 -8.85 -17.52
N GLY A 162 -10.92 -9.99 -17.81
CA GLY A 162 -9.55 -10.06 -18.31
C GLY A 162 -8.51 -9.50 -17.33
N SER A 163 -7.56 -8.71 -17.82
CA SER A 163 -6.45 -8.14 -17.05
C SER A 163 -6.91 -7.17 -15.96
N LEU A 164 -8.00 -6.45 -16.18
CA LEU A 164 -8.57 -5.51 -15.21
C LEU A 164 -9.03 -6.24 -13.93
N GLY A 165 -9.68 -7.39 -14.07
CA GLY A 165 -10.18 -8.16 -12.93
C GLY A 165 -9.06 -8.65 -12.00
N VAL A 166 -7.94 -9.07 -12.58
CA VAL A 166 -6.75 -9.51 -11.83
C VAL A 166 -6.12 -8.35 -11.06
N VAL A 167 -5.97 -7.18 -11.69
CA VAL A 167 -5.35 -6.02 -11.03
C VAL A 167 -6.27 -5.48 -9.92
N ILE A 168 -7.59 -5.39 -10.16
CA ILE A 168 -8.57 -4.98 -9.12
C ILE A 168 -8.53 -5.94 -7.93
N GLY A 169 -8.54 -7.25 -8.19
CA GLY A 169 -8.43 -8.27 -7.15
C GLY A 169 -7.12 -8.16 -6.37
N PHE A 170 -6.02 -7.75 -7.01
CA PHE A 170 -4.75 -7.49 -6.33
C PHE A 170 -4.81 -6.22 -5.46
N THR A 171 -5.44 -5.16 -5.96
CA THR A 171 -5.57 -3.85 -5.28
C THR A 171 -6.43 -3.88 -4.03
N ILE A 172 -7.37 -4.81 -3.91
CA ILE A 172 -8.26 -4.86 -2.75
C ILE A 172 -7.52 -5.14 -1.43
N LEU A 173 -6.41 -5.90 -1.47
CA LEU A 173 -5.65 -6.24 -0.28
C LEU A 173 -5.05 -5.01 0.41
N PRO A 174 -4.27 -4.15 -0.27
CA PRO A 174 -3.74 -2.95 0.35
C PRO A 174 -4.83 -1.94 0.74
N VAL A 175 -5.96 -1.87 0.01
CA VAL A 175 -7.10 -1.01 0.36
C VAL A 175 -7.73 -1.46 1.69
N LEU A 176 -8.08 -2.74 1.82
CA LEU A 176 -8.67 -3.27 3.05
C LEU A 176 -7.71 -3.15 4.23
N ALA A 177 -6.44 -3.48 4.01
CA ALA A 177 -5.42 -3.31 5.03
C ALA A 177 -5.35 -1.85 5.50
N SER A 178 -5.39 -0.89 4.58
CA SER A 178 -5.35 0.53 4.95
C SER A 178 -6.55 0.93 5.82
N ILE A 179 -7.76 0.52 5.46
CA ILE A 179 -8.98 0.84 6.22
C ILE A 179 -8.95 0.22 7.63
N LEU A 180 -8.65 -1.08 7.72
CA LEU A 180 -8.59 -1.79 9.00
C LEU A 180 -7.51 -1.26 9.94
N LEU A 181 -6.35 -0.88 9.40
CA LEU A 181 -5.27 -0.29 10.19
C LEU A 181 -5.61 1.15 10.62
N ALA A 182 -6.26 1.94 9.76
CA ALA A 182 -6.70 3.30 10.10
C ALA A 182 -7.69 3.30 11.28
N VAL A 183 -8.65 2.37 11.30
CA VAL A 183 -9.62 2.22 12.40
C VAL A 183 -8.90 1.90 13.72
N ASN A 184 -7.93 0.98 13.69
CA ASN A 184 -7.13 0.64 14.87
C ASN A 184 -6.33 1.84 15.39
N ILE A 185 -5.71 2.62 14.50
CA ILE A 185 -4.99 3.85 14.86
C ILE A 185 -5.96 4.83 15.54
N ILE A 186 -7.13 5.11 14.96
CA ILE A 186 -8.11 6.03 15.56
C ILE A 186 -8.54 5.54 16.95
N MET A 187 -8.73 4.23 17.14
CA MET A 187 -9.13 3.65 18.42
C MET A 187 -8.04 3.78 19.50
N ILE A 188 -6.76 3.61 19.12
CA ILE A 188 -5.60 3.78 20.00
C ILE A 188 -5.43 5.26 20.41
N PHE A 189 -5.68 6.20 19.51
CA PHE A 189 -5.43 7.64 19.73
C PHE A 189 -6.63 8.44 20.26
N LYS A 190 -7.82 7.84 20.36
CA LYS A 190 -9.04 8.46 20.90
C LYS A 190 -8.93 8.99 22.35
N PRO A 191 -8.12 8.45 23.28
CA PRO A 191 -8.16 8.90 24.67
C PRO A 191 -7.26 10.09 25.03
N SER A 192 -6.31 10.53 24.19
CA SER A 192 -5.38 11.62 24.57
C SER A 192 -5.96 13.01 24.27
N ARG A 193 -6.12 13.86 25.29
CA ARG A 193 -6.64 15.25 25.20
C ARG A 193 -5.57 16.30 25.55
N GLY A 194 -4.32 15.97 25.30
CA GLY A 194 -3.18 16.78 25.69
C GLY A 194 -2.57 17.65 24.57
N LYS A 195 -1.82 18.70 24.92
CA LYS A 195 -1.15 19.65 23.99
C LYS A 195 0.30 19.21 23.75
N ALA A 196 0.66 18.91 22.50
CA ALA A 196 2.01 18.47 22.16
C ALA A 196 3.08 19.54 22.44
N ASP A 197 4.23 19.08 22.93
CA ASP A 197 5.39 19.90 23.31
C ASP A 197 6.40 20.07 22.17
N ILE A 198 6.25 19.31 21.07
CA ILE A 198 7.16 19.36 19.91
C ILE A 198 6.50 20.06 18.73
N ASP A 199 7.25 20.96 18.10
CA ASP A 199 6.82 21.68 16.91
C ASP A 199 6.89 20.82 15.62
N PHE A 200 6.01 21.11 14.66
CA PHE A 200 5.84 20.32 13.43
C PHE A 200 7.12 20.30 12.58
N MET A 201 7.82 21.44 12.49
CA MET A 201 9.09 21.57 11.75
C MET A 201 10.21 20.72 12.32
N GLN A 202 10.27 20.57 13.64
CA GLN A 202 11.30 19.78 14.30
C GLN A 202 11.10 18.29 14.06
N SER A 203 9.84 17.83 14.17
CA SER A 203 9.46 16.45 13.84
C SER A 203 9.75 16.11 12.37
N LEU A 204 9.50 17.05 11.45
CA LEU A 204 9.77 16.87 10.01
C LEU A 204 11.26 16.74 9.73
N LYS A 205 12.09 17.59 10.35
CA LYS A 205 13.56 17.54 10.24
C LYS A 205 14.13 16.24 10.79
N GLU A 206 13.68 15.79 11.95
CA GLU A 206 14.14 14.55 12.57
C GLU A 206 13.77 13.32 11.72
N THR A 207 12.54 13.26 11.23
CA THR A 207 12.08 12.16 10.36
C THR A 207 12.90 12.11 9.07
N LEU A 208 13.17 13.26 8.45
CA LEU A 208 13.94 13.35 7.20
C LEU A 208 15.41 12.92 7.37
N ILE A 209 16.07 13.36 8.45
CA ILE A 209 17.45 12.97 8.77
C ILE A 209 17.55 11.46 9.02
N SER A 210 16.57 10.87 9.68
CA SER A 210 16.56 9.41 9.91
C SER A 210 16.33 8.60 8.64
N SER A 211 15.54 9.12 7.70
CA SER A 211 15.31 8.49 6.40
C SER A 211 16.57 8.49 5.53
N THR A 212 17.43 9.51 5.66
CA THR A 212 18.71 9.59 4.93
C THR A 212 19.86 8.81 5.59
N ALA A 213 19.70 8.40 6.85
CA ALA A 213 20.69 7.63 7.59
C ALA A 213 20.43 6.11 7.59
N SER A 214 19.43 5.65 6.82
CA SER A 214 19.13 4.22 6.59
C SER A 214 19.82 3.72 5.33
#